data_AF-A0A674K1G2-F1
#
_entry.id   AF-A0A674K1G2-F1
#
_cell.length_a   1.000
_cell.length_b   1.000
_cell.length_c   1.000
_cell.angle_alpha   90.00
_cell.angle_beta   90.00
_cell.angle_gamma   90.00
#
_symmetry.space_group_name_H-M   'P 1'
#
loop_
_entity.id
_entity.type
_entity.pdbx_description
1 polymer ?
#
loop_
_entity_poly.entity_id
_entity_poly.type
_entity_poly.pdbx_seq_one_letter_code
_entity_poly.pdbx_strand_id
1 'polypeptide(L)'
;RIQKRMMADYQDRKLKKCCEDGMHENPMGHSCEKRVGYILDMDECKKTFLDCCNYIKTIRDKLQRELPLQLARSKYRGFNILRGARLGGLLEN
;
A
#
# COMPACT_ATOMS: atom_id res chain seq x y z
N ARG A 1 6.94 6.66 -4.33
CA ARG A 1 7.11 6.87 -5.80
C ARG A 1 6.19 5.99 -6.63
N ILE A 2 5.96 4.73 -6.24
CA ILE A 2 5.20 3.74 -7.04
C ILE A 2 3.73 4.14 -7.26
N GLN A 3 3.08 4.71 -6.22
CA GLN A 3 1.68 5.17 -6.30
C GLN A 3 1.43 6.24 -7.37
N LYS A 4 2.39 7.14 -7.62
CA LYS A 4 2.20 8.26 -8.55
C LYS A 4 2.27 7.88 -10.04
N ARG A 5 2.92 6.77 -10.39
CA ARG A 5 3.11 6.40 -11.82
C ARG A 5 1.81 5.95 -12.48
N MET A 6 1.04 5.07 -11.81
CA MET A 6 -0.19 4.55 -12.40
C MET A 6 -1.33 5.58 -12.44
N MET A 7 -1.34 6.51 -11.48
CA MET A 7 -2.34 7.59 -11.44
C MET A 7 -2.12 8.69 -12.48
N ALA A 8 -0.93 8.74 -13.11
CA ALA A 8 -0.60 9.76 -14.10
C ALA A 8 -1.39 9.60 -15.41
N ASP A 9 -1.83 8.37 -15.70
CA ASP A 9 -2.50 8.02 -16.96
C ASP A 9 -3.98 8.44 -16.98
N TYR A 10 -4.59 8.69 -15.82
CA TYR A 10 -5.96 9.17 -15.74
C TYR A 10 -6.00 10.70 -15.94
N GLN A 11 -6.91 11.20 -16.78
CA GLN A 11 -7.13 12.65 -16.93
C GLN A 11 -8.13 13.15 -15.87
N ASP A 12 -9.16 12.35 -15.57
CA ASP A 12 -10.21 12.67 -14.62
C ASP A 12 -9.73 12.57 -13.16
N ARG A 13 -9.96 13.63 -12.37
CA ARG A 13 -9.68 13.64 -10.92
C ARG A 13 -10.47 12.58 -10.15
N LYS A 14 -11.70 12.25 -10.56
CA LYS A 14 -12.51 11.22 -9.91
C LYS A 14 -11.87 9.85 -10.07
N LEU A 15 -11.46 9.50 -11.29
CA LEU A 15 -10.77 8.23 -11.57
C LEU A 15 -9.41 8.15 -10.86
N LYS A 16 -8.67 9.26 -10.78
CA LYS A 16 -7.45 9.32 -9.95
C LYS A 16 -7.74 8.95 -8.50
N LYS A 17 -8.77 9.56 -7.90
CA LYS A 17 -9.13 9.27 -6.51
C LYS A 17 -9.50 7.79 -6.33
N CYS A 18 -10.30 7.23 -7.24
CA CYS A 18 -10.65 5.80 -7.21
C CYS A 18 -9.42 4.89 -7.27
N CYS A 19 -8.43 5.24 -8.12
CA CYS A 19 -7.17 4.52 -8.18
C CYS A 19 -6.37 4.64 -6.87
N GLU A 20 -6.28 5.84 -6.31
CA GLU A 20 -5.61 6.11 -5.03
C GLU A 20 -6.19 5.27 -3.89
N ASP A 21 -7.52 5.25 -3.79
CA ASP A 21 -8.27 4.45 -2.81
C ASP A 21 -8.00 2.94 -3.03
N GLY A 22 -7.92 2.50 -4.28
CA GLY A 22 -7.54 1.13 -4.66
C GLY A 22 -6.13 0.76 -4.19
N MET A 23 -5.19 1.70 -4.35
CA MET A 23 -3.80 1.50 -3.94
C MET A 23 -3.58 1.54 -2.43
N HIS A 24 -4.55 2.06 -1.65
CA HIS A 24 -4.44 2.12 -0.20
C HIS A 24 -4.28 0.72 0.42
N GLU A 25 -3.47 0.63 1.47
CA GLU A 25 -3.26 -0.62 2.19
C GLU A 25 -4.54 -0.99 2.96
N ASN A 26 -4.87 -2.28 2.99
CA ASN A 26 -5.99 -2.76 3.78
C ASN A 26 -5.48 -3.49 5.03
N PRO A 27 -5.55 -2.88 6.23
CA PRO A 27 -5.11 -3.50 7.47
C PRO A 27 -5.83 -4.84 7.77
N MET A 28 -7.05 -5.03 7.24
CA MET A 28 -7.83 -6.27 7.43
C MET A 28 -7.49 -7.37 6.42
N GLY A 29 -6.57 -7.13 5.48
CA GLY A 29 -6.09 -8.15 4.53
C GLY A 29 -7.15 -8.67 3.54
N HIS A 30 -8.27 -7.98 3.35
CA HIS A 30 -9.26 -8.35 2.32
C HIS A 30 -8.72 -8.16 0.90
N SER A 31 -9.14 -9.05 0.01
CA SER A 31 -8.79 -9.00 -1.41
C SER A 31 -9.37 -7.78 -2.12
N CYS A 32 -8.83 -7.45 -3.28
CA CYS A 32 -9.30 -6.33 -4.10
C CYS A 32 -10.75 -6.53 -4.55
N GLU A 33 -11.14 -7.76 -4.86
CA GLU A 33 -12.51 -8.15 -5.26
C GLU A 33 -13.51 -7.97 -4.11
N LYS A 34 -13.09 -8.27 -2.88
CA LYS A 34 -13.94 -7.99 -1.71
C LYS A 34 -14.06 -6.50 -1.46
N ARG A 35 -12.97 -5.74 -1.62
CA ARG A 35 -12.94 -4.29 -1.39
C ARG A 35 -13.78 -3.51 -2.42
N VAL A 36 -13.73 -3.90 -3.70
CA VAL A 36 -14.51 -3.23 -4.76
C VAL A 36 -16.02 -3.40 -4.56
N GLY A 37 -16.46 -4.47 -3.89
CA GLY A 37 -17.87 -4.70 -3.56
C GLY A 37 -18.47 -3.67 -2.60
N TYR A 38 -17.64 -2.89 -1.89
CA TYR A 38 -18.10 -1.82 -0.99
C TYR A 38 -18.11 -0.43 -1.65
N ILE A 39 -17.67 -0.33 -2.91
CA ILE A 39 -17.63 0.95 -3.63
C ILE A 39 -19.02 1.23 -4.18
N LEU A 40 -19.63 2.32 -3.72
CA LEU A 40 -20.95 2.77 -4.16
C LEU A 40 -20.89 3.64 -5.42
N ASP A 41 -19.71 4.05 -5.85
CA ASP A 41 -19.49 4.89 -7.03
C ASP A 41 -19.77 4.17 -8.36
N MET A 42 -19.63 4.93 -9.45
CA MET A 42 -19.81 4.48 -10.83
C MET A 42 -18.97 3.23 -11.16
N ASP A 43 -19.43 2.42 -12.10
CA ASP A 43 -18.72 1.19 -12.50
C ASP A 43 -17.32 1.45 -13.06
N GLU A 44 -17.08 2.63 -13.62
CA GLU A 44 -15.75 3.09 -14.03
C GLU A 44 -14.79 3.23 -12.84
N CYS A 45 -15.28 3.71 -11.70
CA CYS A 45 -14.51 3.82 -10.45
C CYS A 45 -14.18 2.43 -9.90
N LYS A 46 -15.14 1.50 -9.93
CA LYS A 46 -14.93 0.11 -9.52
C LYS A 46 -13.86 -0.59 -10.35
N LYS A 47 -13.90 -0.44 -11.68
CA LYS A 47 -12.87 -0.97 -12.59
C LYS A 47 -11.49 -0.36 -12.29
N THR A 48 -11.42 0.97 -12.26
CA THR A 48 -10.18 1.70 -11.98
C THR A 48 -9.58 1.32 -10.63
N PHE A 49 -10.42 1.20 -9.61
CA PHE A 49 -10.01 0.77 -8.27
C PHE A 49 -9.42 -0.64 -8.30
N LEU A 50 -10.07 -1.59 -8.97
CA LEU A 50 -9.65 -2.99 -9.03
C LEU A 50 -8.28 -3.12 -9.74
N ASP A 51 -8.10 -2.41 -10.85
CA ASP A 51 -6.85 -2.38 -11.60
C ASP A 51 -5.69 -1.87 -10.74
N CYS A 52 -5.89 -0.71 -10.11
CA CYS A 52 -4.87 -0.10 -9.26
C CYS A 52 -4.59 -0.92 -7.99
N CYS A 53 -5.61 -1.52 -7.38
CA CYS A 53 -5.47 -2.40 -6.22
C CYS A 53 -4.62 -3.64 -6.53
N ASN A 54 -4.90 -4.31 -7.65
CA ASN A 54 -4.16 -5.50 -8.06
C ASN A 54 -2.71 -5.19 -8.47
N TYR A 55 -2.49 -4.05 -9.11
CA TYR A 55 -1.14 -3.59 -9.45
C TYR A 55 -0.27 -3.39 -8.20
N ILE A 56 -0.76 -2.62 -7.20
CA ILE A 56 0.03 -2.38 -5.99
C ILE A 56 0.21 -3.65 -5.17
N LYS A 57 -0.79 -4.54 -5.15
CA LYS A 57 -0.71 -5.84 -4.47
C LYS A 57 0.44 -6.66 -5.05
N THR A 58 0.53 -6.78 -6.37
CA THR A 58 1.63 -7.49 -7.04
C THR A 58 3.00 -6.95 -6.64
N ILE A 59 3.13 -5.63 -6.48
CA ILE A 59 4.38 -5.00 -6.05
C ILE A 59 4.68 -5.29 -4.58
N ARG A 60 3.68 -5.18 -3.70
CA ARG A 60 3.82 -5.52 -2.27
C ARG A 60 4.22 -6.97 -2.09
N ASP A 61 3.60 -7.89 -2.82
CA ASP A 61 3.89 -9.32 -2.77
C ASP A 61 5.32 -9.63 -3.26
N LYS A 62 5.81 -8.92 -4.28
CA LYS A 62 7.22 -8.99 -4.71
C LYS A 62 8.16 -8.50 -3.62
N LEU A 63 7.88 -7.32 -3.05
CA LEU A 63 8.71 -6.74 -2.00
C LEU A 63 8.74 -7.61 -0.74
N GLN A 64 7.61 -8.21 -0.35
CA GLN A 64 7.55 -9.14 0.77
C GLN A 64 8.37 -10.41 0.54
N ARG A 65 8.45 -10.90 -0.70
CA ARG A 65 9.31 -12.05 -1.05
C ARG A 65 10.80 -11.71 -1.04
N GLU A 66 11.15 -10.48 -1.43
CA GLU A 66 12.54 -10.01 -1.47
C GLU A 66 13.05 -9.55 -0.09
N LEU A 67 12.14 -9.18 0.82
CA LEU A 67 12.52 -8.82 2.18
C LEU A 67 12.97 -10.07 2.93
N PRO A 68 14.20 -10.14 3.48
CA PRO A 68 14.60 -11.25 4.32
C PRO A 68 13.65 -11.32 5.52
N LEU A 69 12.90 -12.42 5.60
CA LEU A 69 11.97 -12.72 6.70
C LEU A 69 12.75 -12.77 8.02
N GLN A 70 12.89 -11.64 8.70
CA GLN A 70 13.31 -11.62 10.09
C GLN A 70 12.13 -12.12 10.93
N LEU A 71 12.11 -13.43 11.21
CA LEU A 71 11.10 -14.06 12.05
C LEU A 71 11.18 -13.47 13.46
N ALA A 72 10.24 -12.60 13.82
CA ALA A 72 10.09 -12.05 15.16
C ALA A 72 9.48 -13.08 16.14
N ARG A 73 9.96 -14.32 16.14
CA ARG A 73 9.75 -15.24 17.27
C ARG A 73 10.93 -15.13 18.24
N SER A 74 11.05 -13.97 18.87
CA SER A 74 11.62 -13.91 20.21
C SER A 74 10.46 -14.12 21.19
N LYS A 75 10.56 -15.15 22.04
CA LYS A 75 9.55 -15.44 23.06
C LYS A 75 9.38 -14.20 23.96
N TYR A 76 8.14 -13.72 24.10
CA TYR A 76 7.68 -12.69 25.04
C TYR A 76 8.74 -12.18 26.04
N ARG A 77 9.40 -11.07 25.70
CA ARG A 77 9.89 -10.07 26.67
C ARG A 77 9.92 -8.69 26.02
N GLY A 78 9.03 -7.82 26.50
CA GLY A 78 9.24 -6.38 26.45
C GLY A 78 8.78 -5.66 25.19
N PHE A 79 7.64 -4.98 25.32
CA PHE A 79 7.37 -3.68 24.70
C PHE A 79 8.66 -2.83 24.54
N ASN A 80 8.84 -2.20 23.37
CA ASN A 80 9.92 -1.27 22.93
C ASN A 80 11.05 -1.87 22.09
N ILE A 81 10.81 -2.06 20.79
CA ILE A 81 11.87 -1.95 19.78
C ILE A 81 11.28 -1.19 18.59
N LEU A 82 11.52 0.12 18.54
CA LEU A 82 11.59 1.00 17.35
C LEU A 82 11.57 2.51 17.71
N ARG A 83 11.86 2.88 18.97
CA ARG A 83 12.36 4.23 19.31
C ARG A 83 13.83 4.41 18.93
N GLY A 84 14.26 3.87 17.78
CA GLY A 84 15.67 3.67 17.45
C GLY A 84 16.11 3.95 16.01
N ALA A 85 15.22 4.34 15.10
CA ALA A 85 15.64 4.87 13.79
C ALA A 85 15.90 6.38 13.91
N ARG A 86 16.92 6.77 14.68
CA ARG A 86 17.45 8.13 14.63
C ARG A 86 18.24 8.23 13.32
N LEU A 87 17.70 9.05 12.41
CA LEU A 87 18.30 9.51 11.16
C LEU A 87 19.79 9.81 11.36
N GLY A 88 20.65 9.03 10.72
CA GLY A 88 22.03 9.43 10.48
C GLY A 88 22.05 10.45 9.35
N GLY A 89 22.39 11.70 9.67
CA GLY A 89 22.67 12.74 8.69
C GLY A 89 22.05 14.11 9.04
N LEU A 90 22.63 14.79 10.02
CA LEU A 90 22.88 16.24 10.01
C LEU A 90 23.77 16.54 11.23
N LEU A 91 25.08 16.53 11.03
CA LEU A 91 25.99 17.32 11.85
C LEU A 91 26.28 18.57 11.02
N GLU A 92 25.68 19.68 11.43
CA GLU A 92 26.19 21.03 11.16
C GLU A 92 27.58 21.15 11.79
N ASN A 93 28.56 21.53 10.99
CA ASN A 93 29.52 22.62 11.20
C ASN A 93 30.12 22.99 9.84
#